data_AF-A0A3D4GK72-F1
#
_entry.id   AF-A0A3D4GK72-F1
#
_cell.length_a   1.000
_cell.length_b   1.000
_cell.length_c   1.000
_cell.angle_alpha   90.00
_cell.angle_beta   90.00
_cell.angle_gamma   90.00
#
_symmetry.space_group_name_H-M   'P 1'
#
loop_
_entity.id
_entity.type
_entity.pdbx_description
1 polymer ?
#
loop_
_entity_poly.entity_id
_entity_poly.type
_entity_poly.pdbx_seq_one_letter_code
_entity_poly.pdbx_strand_id
1 'polypeptide(L)'
;MHVPNATDPVWEDLVTGKRTCSLRFLAAKILLARLARAASADPSPEAIRTSAEQLHAIFANNANMPTVQEDLRALLDRQAPPEASSPTS
;
A
#
# COMPACT_ATOMS: atom_id res chain seq x y z
N MET A 1 -10.98 7.29 -8.64
CA MET A 1 -9.75 6.48 -8.56
C MET A 1 -10.14 5.04 -8.27
N HIS A 2 -9.49 4.05 -8.89
CA HIS A 2 -9.84 2.63 -8.71
C HIS A 2 -9.04 2.04 -7.55
N VAL A 3 -9.70 1.43 -6.57
CA VAL A 3 -9.04 0.71 -5.47
C VAL A 3 -8.72 -0.70 -5.97
N PRO A 4 -7.45 -1.15 -5.96
CA PRO A 4 -7.10 -2.49 -6.41
C PRO A 4 -7.85 -3.55 -5.60
N ASN A 5 -8.13 -4.70 -6.20
CA ASN A 5 -8.88 -5.77 -5.55
C ASN A 5 -8.22 -6.19 -4.22
N ALA A 6 -9.00 -6.65 -3.24
CA ALA A 6 -8.49 -7.14 -1.97
C ALA A 6 -7.49 -8.31 -2.13
N THR A 7 -7.59 -9.06 -3.22
CA THR A 7 -6.66 -10.15 -3.56
C THR A 7 -5.42 -9.71 -4.33
N ASP A 8 -5.27 -8.41 -4.61
CA ASP A 8 -4.09 -7.90 -5.30
C ASP A 8 -2.86 -8.02 -4.37
N PRO A 9 -1.74 -8.60 -4.85
CA PRO A 9 -0.56 -8.84 -4.03
C PRO A 9 0.08 -7.54 -3.49
N VAL A 10 -0.27 -6.37 -4.05
CA VAL A 10 0.19 -5.07 -3.53
C VAL A 10 -0.13 -4.90 -2.04
N TRP A 11 -1.29 -5.41 -1.58
CA TRP A 11 -1.70 -5.28 -0.18
C TRP A 11 -0.85 -6.15 0.73
N GLU A 12 -0.53 -7.37 0.30
CA GLU A 12 0.36 -8.30 1.00
C GLU A 12 1.79 -7.76 1.03
N ASP A 13 2.28 -7.22 -0.08
CA ASP A 13 3.61 -6.61 -0.17
C ASP A 13 3.76 -5.41 0.77
N LEU A 14 2.70 -4.62 0.96
CA LEU A 14 2.69 -3.50 1.91
C LEU A 14 2.77 -3.98 3.35
N VAL A 15 1.89 -4.92 3.75
CA VAL A 15 1.86 -5.40 5.14
C VAL A 15 3.09 -6.23 5.50
N THR A 16 3.68 -6.94 4.54
CA THR A 16 4.94 -7.67 4.76
C THR A 16 6.18 -6.77 4.67
N GLY A 17 6.03 -5.51 4.26
CA GLY A 17 7.13 -4.57 4.09
C GLY A 17 8.01 -4.83 2.86
N LYS A 18 7.63 -5.77 1.98
CA LYS A 18 8.28 -5.99 0.67
C LYS A 18 8.16 -4.75 -0.22
N ARG A 19 7.08 -3.99 -0.05
CA ARG A 19 6.84 -2.69 -0.67
C ARG A 19 6.66 -1.64 0.41
N THR A 20 7.45 -0.57 0.34
CA THR A 20 7.28 0.60 1.19
C THR A 20 6.69 1.74 0.37
N CYS A 21 5.63 2.36 0.88
CA CYS A 21 5.00 3.51 0.26
C CYS A 21 4.78 4.62 1.29
N SER A 22 5.13 5.85 0.90
CA SER A 22 4.90 7.03 1.73
C SER A 22 3.44 7.45 1.66
N LEU A 23 2.62 6.80 2.48
CA LEU A 23 1.21 7.16 2.61
C LEU A 23 1.07 8.55 3.25
N ARG A 24 0.17 9.36 2.70
CA ARG A 24 -0.25 10.67 3.21
C ARG A 24 -1.45 10.54 4.15
N PHE A 25 -2.28 9.51 3.95
CA PHE A 25 -3.44 9.24 4.79
C PHE A 25 -3.02 8.63 6.14
N LEU A 26 -3.14 9.43 7.20
CA LEU A 26 -2.65 9.09 8.53
C LEU A 26 -3.27 7.80 9.09
N ALA A 27 -4.57 7.58 8.88
CA ALA A 27 -5.24 6.36 9.35
C ALA A 27 -4.65 5.11 8.71
N ALA A 28 -4.37 5.16 7.40
CA ALA A 28 -3.69 4.07 6.70
C ALA A 28 -2.25 3.88 7.18
N LYS A 29 -1.49 4.95 7.46
CA LYS A 29 -0.13 4.84 8.04
C LYS A 29 -0.14 4.10 9.37
N ILE A 30 -1.02 4.51 10.28
CA ILE A 30 -1.11 3.92 11.63
C ILE A 30 -1.54 2.46 11.53
N LEU A 31 -2.56 2.18 10.71
CA LEU A 31 -3.03 0.82 10.49
C LEU A 31 -1.93 -0.05 9.87
N LEU A 32 -1.29 0.40 8.80
CA LEU A 32 -0.19 -0.31 8.14
C LEU A 32 0.93 -0.64 9.12
N ALA A 33 1.36 0.31 9.95
CA ALA A 33 2.41 0.06 10.94
C ALA A 33 1.98 -0.97 12.01
N ARG A 34 0.69 -1.06 12.33
CA ARG A 34 0.16 -2.08 13.26
C ARG A 34 0.09 -3.45 12.58
N LEU A 35 -0.45 -3.48 11.36
CA LEU A 35 -0.60 -4.70 10.56
C LEU A 35 0.76 -5.30 10.19
N ALA A 36 1.74 -4.47 9.81
CA ALA A 36 3.08 -4.95 9.51
C ALA A 36 3.76 -5.58 10.72
N ARG A 37 3.55 -5.02 11.92
CA ARG A 37 4.03 -5.66 13.16
C ARG A 37 3.31 -6.98 13.44
N ALA A 38 2.00 -7.06 13.20
CA ALA A 38 1.25 -8.29 13.36
C ALA A 38 1.72 -9.38 12.37
N ALA A 39 1.90 -9.03 11.10
CA ALA A 39 2.42 -9.93 10.07
C ALA A 39 3.87 -10.37 10.34
N SER A 40 4.71 -9.51 10.94
CA SER A 40 6.05 -9.91 11.37
C SER A 40 6.04 -10.81 12.60
N ALA A 41 5.05 -10.67 13.50
CA ALA A 41 4.90 -11.51 14.67
C ALA A 41 4.31 -12.89 14.33
N ASP A 42 3.41 -12.93 13.35
CA ASP A 42 2.81 -14.15 12.80
C ASP A 42 2.90 -14.13 11.26
N PRO A 43 3.97 -14.70 10.67
CA PRO A 43 4.19 -14.71 9.23
C PRO A 43 3.35 -15.78 8.50
N SER A 44 2.31 -16.30 9.14
CA SER A 44 1.38 -17.25 8.51
C SER A 44 0.63 -16.60 7.34
N PRO A 45 0.40 -17.33 6.24
CA PRO A 45 -0.28 -16.79 5.05
C PRO A 45 -1.69 -16.28 5.37
N GLU A 46 -2.39 -16.90 6.32
CA GLU A 46 -3.71 -16.45 6.78
C GLU A 46 -3.66 -15.09 7.49
N ALA A 47 -2.65 -14.86 8.33
CA ALA A 47 -2.46 -13.61 9.06
C ALA A 47 -2.06 -12.45 8.13
N ILE A 48 -1.19 -12.73 7.15
CA ILE A 48 -0.80 -11.77 6.10
C ILE A 48 -2.02 -11.40 5.26
N ARG A 49 -2.80 -12.37 4.81
CA ARG A 49 -4.01 -12.14 4.02
C ARG A 49 -5.05 -11.33 4.79
N THR A 50 -5.32 -11.70 6.04
CA THR A 50 -6.25 -10.94 6.91
C THR A 50 -5.78 -9.50 7.10
N SER A 51 -4.47 -9.29 7.24
CA SER A 51 -3.89 -7.95 7.35
C SER A 51 -4.05 -7.17 6.05
N ALA A 52 -3.78 -7.78 4.90
CA ALA A 52 -3.98 -7.18 3.59
C ALA A 52 -5.44 -6.76 3.36
N GLU A 53 -6.41 -7.61 3.73
CA GLU A 53 -7.84 -7.32 3.66
C GLU A 53 -8.25 -6.12 4.53
N GLN A 54 -7.71 -6.02 5.75
CA GLN A 54 -7.95 -4.87 6.63
C GLN A 54 -7.37 -3.57 6.06
N LEU A 55 -6.18 -3.63 5.46
CA LEU A 55 -5.57 -2.48 4.81
C LEU A 55 -6.42 -2.02 3.62
N HIS A 56 -6.79 -2.95 2.73
CA HIS A 56 -7.67 -2.70 1.60
C HIS A 56 -9.00 -2.06 2.04
N ALA A 57 -9.63 -2.58 3.10
CA ALA A 57 -10.90 -2.06 3.60
C ALA A 57 -10.83 -0.57 3.99
N ILE A 58 -9.71 -0.10 4.57
CA ILE A 58 -9.53 1.33 4.86
C ILE A 58 -9.45 2.16 3.58
N PHE A 59 -8.74 1.69 2.56
CA PHE A 59 -8.67 2.41 1.27
C PHE A 59 -10.02 2.40 0.55
N ALA A 60 -10.71 1.25 0.54
CA ALA A 60 -12.04 1.11 -0.08
C ALA A 60 -13.09 2.01 0.60
N ASN A 61 -13.13 2.00 1.94
CA ASN A 61 -14.09 2.81 2.70
C ASN A 61 -13.83 4.32 2.57
N ASN A 62 -12.60 4.72 2.29
CA ASN A 62 -12.20 6.13 2.17
C ASN A 62 -11.85 6.54 0.73
N ALA A 63 -12.24 5.76 -0.28
CA ALA A 63 -11.85 5.95 -1.69
C ALA A 63 -12.26 7.31 -2.28
N ASN A 64 -13.24 7.99 -1.66
CA ASN A 64 -13.70 9.31 -2.05
C ASN A 64 -12.81 10.45 -1.53
N MET A 65 -11.88 10.18 -0.60
CA MET A 65 -10.98 11.20 -0.08
C MET A 65 -9.82 11.46 -1.05
N PRO A 66 -9.50 12.73 -1.37
CA PRO A 66 -8.44 13.05 -2.32
C PRO A 66 -7.08 12.50 -1.86
N THR A 67 -6.76 12.59 -0.56
CA THR A 67 -5.51 12.05 0.00
C THR A 67 -5.38 10.54 -0.20
N VAL A 68 -6.49 9.80 -0.09
CA VAL A 68 -6.52 8.34 -0.31
C VAL A 68 -6.34 8.03 -1.79
N GLN A 69 -6.92 8.83 -2.67
CA GLN A 69 -6.72 8.70 -4.12
C GLN A 69 -5.28 8.97 -4.54
N GLU A 70 -4.63 9.96 -3.93
CA GLU A 70 -3.19 10.23 -4.14
C GLU A 70 -2.33 9.07 -3.66
N ASP A 71 -2.64 8.50 -2.48
CA ASP A 71 -1.92 7.34 -1.96
C ASP A 71 -2.12 6.12 -2.87
N LEU A 72 -3.34 5.82 -3.29
CA LEU A 72 -3.64 4.76 -4.25
C LEU A 72 -2.88 4.96 -5.56
N ARG A 73 -2.73 6.22 -6.00
CA ARG A 73 -1.93 6.54 -7.19
C ARG A 73 -0.48 6.16 -6.96
N ALA A 74 0.12 6.59 -5.85
CA ALA A 74 1.51 6.27 -5.52
C ALA A 74 1.75 4.77 -5.34
N LEU A 75 0.75 4.03 -4.84
CA LEU A 75 0.81 2.57 -4.67
C LEU A 75 0.80 1.83 -6.02
N LEU A 76 -0.09 2.25 -6.92
CA LEU A 76 -0.30 1.66 -8.26
C LEU A 76 0.73 2.11 -9.29
N ASP A 77 1.35 3.27 -9.08
CA ASP A 77 2.47 3.76 -9.86
C ASP A 77 3.68 2.86 -9.55
N ARG A 78 3.77 1.77 -10.32
CA ARG A 78 4.78 0.71 -10.23
C ARG A 78 6.14 1.26 -10.71
N GLN A 79 6.70 2.24 -9.99
CA GLN A 79 7.91 3.01 -10.30
C GLN A 79 8.25 3.19 -11.79
N ALA A 80 8.05 4.39 -12.33
CA ALA A 80 9.06 4.85 -13.29
C ALA A 80 10.39 5.02 -12.51
N PRO A 81 11.52 4.43 -12.94
CA PRO A 81 12.82 4.87 -12.45
C PRO A 81 12.94 6.39 -12.68
N PRO A 82 13.67 7.14 -11.83
CA PRO A 82 14.09 8.47 -12.25
C PRO A 82 14.87 8.28 -13.57
N GLU A 83 14.45 8.95 -14.64
CA GLU A 83 15.19 9.03 -15.89
C GLU A 83 16.63 9.46 -15.57
N ALA A 84 17.51 8.47 -15.46
CA ALA A 84 18.94 8.68 -15.64
C ALA A 84 19.18 8.64 -17.14
N SER A 85 18.90 9.76 -17.83
CA SER A 85 19.53 10.09 -19.12
C SER A 85 19.17 11.53 -19.50
N SER A 86 19.95 12.47 -18.98
CA SER A 86 20.26 13.69 -19.72
C SER A 86 20.79 13.30 -21.10
N PRO A 87 20.40 13.98 -22.18
CA PRO A 87 21.30 14.25 -23.28
C PRO A 87 21.76 15.70 -23.14
N THR A 88 23.07 15.84 -22.91
CA THR A 88 23.85 17.02 -23.25
C THR A 88 23.46 17.58 -24.61
N SER A 89 23.22 18.88 -24.68
CA SER A 89 23.51 19.73 -25.85
C SER A 89 23.85 21.13 -25.36
#